data_AF-A0AAW8E9P4-F1
#
_entry.id   AF-A0AAW8E9P4-F1
#
_cell.length_a   1.000
_cell.length_b   1.000
_cell.length_c   1.000
_cell.angle_alpha   90.00
_cell.angle_beta   90.00
_cell.angle_gamma   90.00
#
_symmetry.space_group_name_H-M   'P 1'
#
loop_
_entity.id
_entity.type
_entity.pdbx_description
1 polymer ?
#
loop_
_entity_poly.entity_id
_entity_poly.type
_entity_poly.pdbx_seq_one_letter_code
_entity_poly.pdbx_strand_id
1 'polypeptide(L)'
;MSQWFGWTDAISLSAALDGAVATAAAPSRARASASAEERECVRARAALARAVAEDGAVAAAVDFTPFRRRHLTLQQAMEAGIGPLRGRLRALLAARSPAMARLAAVDVVMEQVLAAREHSLLASVPALLEKHFTRLRQASPETTGEPDSEAEAGEWLRVFRKDMKNVLLAELDFRFQPIEGLLEALRMRQPECHE
;
A
#
# COMPACT_ATOMS: atom_id res chain seq x y z
N MET A 1 -1.34 -7.26 24.08
CA MET A 1 -1.66 -7.83 22.75
C MET A 1 -3.15 -8.13 22.55
N SER A 2 -3.96 -8.22 23.62
CA SER A 2 -5.41 -8.51 23.57
C SER A 2 -6.32 -7.40 23.01
N GLN A 3 -5.79 -6.22 22.64
CA GLN A 3 -6.58 -5.15 22.03
C GLN A 3 -6.66 -5.23 20.50
N TRP A 4 -5.88 -6.14 19.89
CA TRP A 4 -5.74 -6.23 18.43
C TRP A 4 -6.47 -7.43 17.84
N PHE A 5 -6.76 -8.45 18.65
CA PHE A 5 -7.45 -9.66 18.23
C PHE A 5 -8.72 -9.81 19.05
N GLY A 6 -9.86 -9.85 18.36
CA GLY A 6 -11.07 -10.38 18.97
C GLY A 6 -10.88 -11.85 19.29
N TRP A 7 -11.65 -12.38 20.24
CA TRP A 7 -11.66 -13.81 20.55
C TRP A 7 -11.86 -14.71 19.30
N THR A 8 -12.68 -14.29 18.34
CA THR A 8 -12.91 -14.99 17.06
C THR A 8 -11.68 -14.99 16.15
N ASP A 9 -10.89 -13.92 16.16
CA ASP A 9 -9.67 -13.81 15.36
C ASP A 9 -8.57 -14.71 15.93
N ALA A 10 -8.48 -14.80 17.27
CA ALA A 10 -7.55 -15.69 17.95
C ALA A 10 -7.85 -17.18 17.65
N ILE A 11 -9.13 -17.56 17.59
CA ILE A 11 -9.54 -18.93 17.20
C ILE A 11 -9.19 -19.19 15.73
N SER A 12 -9.48 -18.24 14.84
CA SER A 12 -9.17 -18.36 13.40
C SER A 12 -7.66 -18.45 13.16
N LEU A 13 -6.86 -17.69 13.90
CA LEU A 13 -5.40 -17.75 13.86
C LEU A 13 -4.88 -19.09 14.38
N SER A 14 -5.40 -19.60 15.51
CA SER A 14 -5.03 -20.93 16.03
C SER A 14 -5.35 -22.01 15.00
N ALA A 15 -6.56 -21.97 14.42
CA ALA A 15 -6.96 -22.92 13.38
C ALA A 15 -6.07 -22.85 12.13
N ALA A 16 -5.62 -21.65 11.72
CA ALA A 16 -4.67 -21.47 10.63
C ALA A 16 -3.29 -22.07 10.92
N LEU A 17 -2.84 -22.04 12.18
CA LEU A 17 -1.60 -22.66 12.63
C LEU A 17 -1.71 -24.19 12.72
N ASP A 18 -2.87 -24.70 13.13
CA ASP A 18 -3.13 -26.12 13.38
C ASP A 18 -3.54 -26.90 12.10
N GLY A 19 -4.09 -26.23 11.09
CA GLY A 19 -4.63 -26.81 9.85
C GLY A 19 -3.59 -27.45 8.90
N ALA A 20 -4.05 -28.43 8.10
CA ALA A 20 -3.23 -29.42 7.39
C ALA A 20 -3.24 -29.35 5.84
N VAL A 21 -2.04 -29.57 5.30
CA VAL A 21 -1.58 -30.32 4.10
C VAL A 21 -2.40 -30.27 2.80
N ALA A 22 -1.96 -29.40 1.88
CA ALA A 22 -2.19 -29.52 0.45
C ALA A 22 -1.01 -30.24 -0.25
N THR A 23 -1.32 -31.02 -1.30
CA THR A 23 -0.34 -31.67 -2.18
C THR A 23 0.37 -30.66 -3.07
N ALA A 24 1.71 -30.75 -3.12
CA ALA A 24 2.55 -29.79 -3.83
C ALA A 24 2.46 -29.94 -5.36
N ALA A 25 2.40 -28.82 -6.08
CA ALA A 25 2.50 -28.78 -7.53
C ALA A 25 3.93 -29.08 -8.03
N ALA A 26 4.08 -29.49 -9.30
CA ALA A 26 5.38 -29.75 -9.91
C ALA A 26 6.30 -28.50 -9.86
N PRO A 27 7.59 -28.67 -9.47
CA PRO A 27 8.47 -27.56 -9.06
C PRO A 27 8.81 -26.54 -10.17
N SER A 28 8.84 -26.94 -11.44
CA SER A 28 9.17 -26.04 -12.56
C SER A 28 8.04 -25.05 -12.87
N ARG A 29 6.79 -25.51 -12.91
CA ARG A 29 5.59 -24.68 -13.14
C ARG A 29 5.38 -23.70 -11.99
N ALA A 30 5.62 -24.13 -10.74
CA ALA A 30 5.55 -23.26 -9.57
C ALA A 30 6.56 -22.11 -9.64
N ARG A 31 7.80 -22.39 -10.07
CA ARG A 31 8.86 -21.37 -10.20
C ARG A 31 8.55 -20.33 -11.30
N ALA A 32 8.10 -20.78 -12.47
CA ALA A 32 7.68 -19.88 -13.54
C ALA A 32 6.54 -18.96 -13.10
N SER A 33 5.53 -19.50 -12.42
CA SER A 33 4.39 -18.73 -11.91
C SER A 33 4.81 -17.71 -10.85
N ALA A 34 5.68 -18.07 -9.90
CA ALA A 34 6.17 -17.15 -8.88
C ALA A 34 6.93 -15.96 -9.50
N SER A 35 7.79 -16.21 -10.50
CA SER A 35 8.49 -15.15 -11.20
C SER A 35 7.55 -14.22 -11.99
N ALA A 36 6.45 -14.74 -12.52
CA ALA A 36 5.47 -13.97 -13.27
C ALA A 36 4.68 -13.02 -12.36
N GLU A 37 4.24 -13.51 -11.20
CA GLU A 37 3.54 -12.69 -10.20
C GLU A 37 4.48 -11.65 -9.58
N GLU A 38 5.75 -11.97 -9.35
CA GLU A 38 6.75 -10.99 -8.89
C GLU A 38 6.89 -9.82 -9.88
N ARG A 39 7.00 -10.11 -11.18
CA ARG A 39 7.03 -9.07 -12.22
C ARG A 39 5.74 -8.25 -12.24
N GLU A 40 4.59 -8.87 -12.02
CA GLU A 40 3.31 -8.16 -11.94
C GLU A 40 3.25 -7.24 -10.71
N CYS A 41 3.75 -7.67 -9.55
CA CYS A 41 3.84 -6.83 -8.35
C CYS A 41 4.72 -5.59 -8.60
N VAL A 42 5.87 -5.76 -9.24
CA VAL A 42 6.75 -4.64 -9.62
C VAL A 42 6.06 -3.69 -10.59
N ARG A 43 5.36 -4.21 -11.60
CA ARG A 43 4.59 -3.38 -12.55
C ARG A 43 3.49 -2.59 -11.84
N ALA A 44 2.72 -3.23 -10.97
CA ALA A 44 1.63 -2.59 -10.25
C ALA A 44 2.15 -1.48 -9.33
N ARG A 45 3.23 -1.72 -8.57
CA ARG A 45 3.86 -0.68 -7.74
C ARG A 45 4.34 0.50 -8.58
N ALA A 46 5.01 0.23 -9.71
CA ALA A 46 5.48 1.28 -10.60
C ALA A 46 4.33 2.09 -11.21
N ALA A 47 3.24 1.43 -11.62
CA ALA A 47 2.05 2.09 -12.16
C ALA A 47 1.37 3.00 -11.11
N LEU A 48 1.21 2.52 -9.88
CA LEU A 48 0.64 3.31 -8.77
C LEU A 48 1.56 4.48 -8.37
N ALA A 49 2.86 4.25 -8.27
CA ALA A 49 3.84 5.31 -7.98
C ALA A 49 3.86 6.38 -9.08
N ARG A 50 3.72 5.98 -10.35
CA ARG A 50 3.56 6.91 -11.48
C ARG A 50 2.26 7.69 -11.37
N ALA A 51 1.15 7.04 -11.06
CA ALA A 51 -0.12 7.72 -10.83
C ALA A 51 -0.06 8.70 -9.65
N VAL A 52 0.76 8.46 -8.64
CA VAL A 52 1.03 9.43 -7.56
C VAL A 52 1.91 10.59 -8.05
N ALA A 53 2.87 10.33 -8.93
CA ALA A 53 3.77 11.35 -9.48
C ALA A 53 3.13 12.26 -10.53
N GLU A 54 2.12 11.79 -11.24
CA GLU A 54 1.36 12.58 -12.20
C GLU A 54 0.51 13.63 -11.47
N ASP A 55 1.04 14.84 -11.33
CA ASP A 55 0.26 15.99 -10.87
C ASP A 55 -0.87 16.23 -11.89
N GLY A 56 -2.11 15.87 -11.53
CA GLY A 56 -3.26 16.41 -12.24
C GLY A 56 -3.13 17.92 -12.19
N ALA A 57 -3.31 18.62 -13.31
CA ALA A 57 -3.15 20.06 -13.44
C ALA A 57 -4.12 20.82 -12.52
N VAL A 58 -3.85 20.84 -11.22
CA VAL A 58 -4.55 21.67 -10.23
C VAL A 58 -3.84 23.03 -10.23
N ALA A 59 -3.83 23.67 -11.40
CA ALA A 59 -3.01 24.86 -11.67
C ALA A 59 -3.45 26.09 -10.86
N ALA A 60 -4.60 26.07 -10.20
CA ALA A 60 -5.12 27.21 -9.43
C ALA A 60 -6.12 26.78 -8.35
N ALA A 61 -5.80 25.78 -7.53
CA ALA A 61 -6.69 25.42 -6.42
C ALA A 61 -6.68 26.51 -5.34
N VAL A 62 -7.76 27.30 -5.33
CA VAL A 62 -8.09 28.26 -4.26
C VAL A 62 -8.46 27.53 -2.96
N ASP A 63 -8.88 26.26 -3.06
CA ASP A 63 -9.31 25.41 -1.95
C ASP A 63 -8.73 23.97 -1.99
N PHE A 64 -8.94 23.21 -0.92
CA PHE A 64 -8.37 21.87 -0.75
C PHE A 64 -9.14 20.75 -1.48
N THR A 65 -10.33 21.03 -2.04
CA THR A 65 -11.27 20.01 -2.57
C THR A 65 -10.68 19.16 -3.69
N PRO A 66 -9.97 19.72 -4.70
CA PRO A 66 -9.37 18.91 -5.77
C PRO A 66 -8.30 17.94 -5.23
N PHE A 67 -7.51 18.38 -4.25
CA PHE A 67 -6.48 17.55 -3.61
C PHE A 67 -7.10 16.42 -2.80
N ARG A 68 -8.17 16.71 -2.04
CA ARG A 68 -8.95 15.69 -1.31
C ARG A 68 -9.49 14.61 -2.26
N ARG A 69 -10.14 15.02 -3.36
CA ARG A 69 -10.68 14.09 -4.36
C ARG A 69 -9.57 13.23 -4.95
N ARG A 70 -8.45 13.85 -5.34
CA ARG A 70 -7.30 13.13 -5.92
C ARG A 70 -6.72 12.10 -4.93
N HIS A 71 -6.55 12.49 -3.67
CA HIS A 71 -6.06 11.59 -2.63
C HIS A 71 -6.97 10.35 -2.49
N LEU A 72 -8.29 10.56 -2.34
CA LEU A 72 -9.25 9.46 -2.23
C LEU A 72 -9.25 8.54 -3.46
N THR A 73 -9.18 9.10 -4.67
CA THR A 73 -9.08 8.30 -5.91
C THR A 73 -7.81 7.44 -5.92
N LEU A 74 -6.68 7.97 -5.47
CA LEU A 74 -5.44 7.20 -5.39
C LEU A 74 -5.50 6.12 -4.31
N GLN A 75 -6.10 6.38 -3.14
CA GLN A 75 -6.31 5.37 -2.10
C GLN A 75 -7.17 4.20 -2.61
N GLN A 76 -8.22 4.49 -3.36
CA GLN A 76 -9.08 3.47 -3.99
C GLN A 76 -8.32 2.68 -5.06
N ALA A 77 -7.52 3.36 -5.89
CA ALA A 77 -6.71 2.70 -6.90
C ALA A 77 -5.66 1.77 -6.29
N MET A 78 -5.02 2.18 -5.18
CA MET A 78 -4.09 1.33 -4.43
C MET A 78 -4.80 0.09 -3.87
N GLU A 79 -5.95 0.27 -3.23
CA GLU A 79 -6.74 -0.85 -2.66
C GLU A 79 -7.15 -1.86 -3.73
N ALA A 80 -7.70 -1.38 -4.84
CA ALA A 80 -8.12 -2.22 -5.96
C ALA A 80 -6.95 -2.95 -6.65
N GLY A 81 -5.78 -2.31 -6.72
CA GLY A 81 -4.58 -2.90 -7.33
C GLY A 81 -3.88 -3.93 -6.45
N ILE A 82 -3.84 -3.71 -5.13
CA ILE A 82 -3.01 -4.51 -4.20
C ILE A 82 -3.71 -5.79 -3.76
N GLY A 83 -5.01 -5.74 -3.43
CA GLY A 83 -5.75 -6.90 -2.92
C GLY A 83 -5.65 -8.15 -3.81
N PRO A 84 -5.90 -8.05 -5.13
CA PRO A 84 -5.79 -9.20 -6.03
C PRO A 84 -4.38 -9.78 -6.12
N LEU A 85 -3.33 -8.95 -6.05
CA LEU A 85 -1.94 -9.42 -6.06
C LEU A 85 -1.65 -10.28 -4.83
N ARG A 86 -2.05 -9.79 -3.66
CA ARG A 86 -1.86 -10.51 -2.39
C ARG A 86 -2.58 -11.86 -2.41
N GLY A 87 -3.81 -11.89 -2.91
CA GLY A 87 -4.58 -13.12 -3.08
C GLY A 87 -3.88 -14.16 -3.97
N ARG A 88 -3.33 -13.75 -5.11
CA ARG A 88 -2.58 -14.65 -6.00
C ARG A 88 -1.28 -15.16 -5.36
N LEU A 89 -0.54 -14.30 -4.67
CA LEU A 89 0.68 -14.70 -3.95
C LEU A 89 0.39 -15.72 -2.84
N ARG A 90 -0.69 -15.55 -2.08
CA ARG A 90 -1.13 -16.55 -1.09
C ARG A 90 -1.49 -17.89 -1.72
N ALA A 91 -2.20 -17.88 -2.85
CA ALA A 91 -2.54 -19.10 -3.57
C ALA A 91 -1.26 -19.83 -4.04
N LEU A 92 -0.28 -19.08 -4.54
CA LEU A 92 1.03 -19.65 -4.90
C LEU A 92 1.77 -20.22 -3.69
N LEU A 93 1.79 -19.50 -2.56
CA LEU A 93 2.40 -19.99 -1.32
C LEU A 93 1.74 -21.27 -0.85
N ALA A 94 0.41 -21.30 -0.77
CA ALA A 94 -0.35 -22.46 -0.31
C ALA A 94 -0.09 -23.72 -1.15
N ALA A 95 0.10 -23.56 -2.47
CA ALA A 95 0.40 -24.65 -3.39
C ALA A 95 1.83 -25.22 -3.26
N ARG A 96 2.74 -24.56 -2.51
CA ARG A 96 4.14 -25.02 -2.39
C ARG A 96 4.36 -26.11 -1.36
N SER A 97 3.71 -26.01 -0.20
CA SER A 97 3.88 -26.97 0.89
C SER A 97 2.85 -26.73 2.00
N PRO A 98 2.63 -27.70 2.89
CA PRO A 98 1.76 -27.53 4.06
C PRO A 98 2.19 -26.35 4.96
N ALA A 99 3.49 -26.17 5.18
CA ALA A 99 4.00 -25.07 5.99
C ALA A 99 3.72 -23.69 5.35
N MET A 100 3.78 -23.60 4.02
CA MET A 100 3.47 -22.37 3.29
C MET A 100 1.97 -22.10 3.19
N ALA A 101 1.13 -23.14 3.18
CA ALA A 101 -0.31 -22.99 3.31
C ALA A 101 -0.70 -22.38 4.66
N ARG A 102 -0.04 -22.79 5.76
CA ARG A 102 -0.23 -22.15 7.08
C ARG A 102 0.19 -20.69 7.08
N LEU A 103 1.33 -20.35 6.47
CA LEU A 103 1.76 -18.96 6.33
C LEU A 103 0.73 -18.13 5.54
N ALA A 104 0.22 -18.67 4.42
CA ALA A 104 -0.81 -18.01 3.64
C ALA A 104 -2.10 -17.81 4.45
N ALA A 105 -2.50 -18.79 5.26
CA ALA A 105 -3.66 -18.69 6.15
C ALA A 105 -3.46 -17.64 7.26
N VAL A 106 -2.27 -17.57 7.85
CA VAL A 106 -1.92 -16.49 8.79
C VAL A 106 -2.04 -15.12 8.12
N ASP A 107 -1.53 -14.97 6.89
CA ASP A 107 -1.62 -13.70 6.17
C ASP A 107 -3.08 -13.30 5.83
N VAL A 108 -3.97 -14.26 5.60
CA VAL A 108 -5.42 -14.02 5.45
C VAL A 108 -6.02 -13.47 6.75
N VAL A 109 -5.75 -14.12 7.88
CA VAL A 109 -6.27 -13.67 9.18
C VAL A 109 -5.72 -12.29 9.54
N MET A 110 -4.41 -12.07 9.32
CA MET A 110 -3.79 -10.78 9.58
C MET A 110 -4.37 -9.66 8.70
N GLU A 111 -4.69 -9.93 7.43
CA GLU A 111 -5.40 -8.96 6.60
C GLU A 111 -6.77 -8.61 7.17
N GLN A 112 -7.57 -9.60 7.54
CA GLN A 112 -8.92 -9.37 8.06
C GLN A 112 -8.90 -8.54 9.36
N VAL A 113 -7.98 -8.88 10.27
CA VAL A 113 -7.82 -8.19 11.54
C VAL A 113 -7.35 -6.75 11.37
N LEU A 114 -6.41 -6.51 10.44
CA LEU A 114 -5.80 -5.19 10.28
C LEU A 114 -6.58 -4.28 9.32
N ALA A 115 -7.34 -4.83 8.35
CA ALA A 115 -7.96 -4.06 7.27
C ALA A 115 -8.87 -2.93 7.78
N ALA A 116 -9.76 -3.21 8.74
CA ALA A 116 -10.68 -2.20 9.27
C ALA A 116 -9.93 -1.04 9.96
N ARG A 117 -8.84 -1.37 10.67
CA ARG A 117 -8.02 -0.39 11.38
C ARG A 117 -7.15 0.40 10.42
N GLU A 118 -6.52 -0.26 9.46
CA GLU A 118 -5.76 0.38 8.39
C GLU A 118 -6.64 1.38 7.63
N HIS A 119 -7.81 0.94 7.16
CA HIS A 119 -8.75 1.82 6.46
C HIS A 119 -9.15 3.02 7.33
N SER A 120 -9.47 2.80 8.61
CA SER A 120 -9.84 3.89 9.53
C SER A 120 -8.70 4.89 9.75
N LEU A 121 -7.47 4.41 9.87
CA LEU A 121 -6.29 5.27 10.04
C LEU A 121 -6.01 6.06 8.77
N LEU A 122 -6.02 5.42 7.60
CA LEU A 122 -5.73 6.04 6.32
C LEU A 122 -6.83 7.02 5.88
N ALA A 123 -8.10 6.79 6.29
CA ALA A 123 -9.20 7.72 6.07
C ALA A 123 -9.02 9.07 6.81
N SER A 124 -8.14 9.13 7.83
CA SER A 124 -7.82 10.38 8.53
C SER A 124 -6.81 11.26 7.79
N VAL A 125 -6.04 10.70 6.86
CA VAL A 125 -4.94 11.38 6.16
C VAL A 125 -5.41 12.61 5.38
N PRO A 126 -6.51 12.58 4.59
CA PRO A 126 -7.03 13.77 3.92
C PRO A 126 -7.29 14.95 4.87
N ALA A 127 -7.79 14.68 6.08
CA ALA A 127 -8.09 15.73 7.05
C ALA A 127 -6.82 16.34 7.65
N LEU A 128 -5.75 15.54 7.83
CA LEU A 128 -4.44 16.05 8.24
C LEU A 128 -3.79 16.88 7.13
N LEU A 129 -3.92 16.44 5.88
CA LEU A 129 -3.44 17.19 4.71
C LEU A 129 -4.17 18.53 4.55
N GLU A 130 -5.46 18.61 4.85
CA GLU A 130 -6.21 19.89 4.83
C GLU A 130 -5.70 20.89 5.87
N LYS A 131 -5.43 20.41 7.09
CA LYS A 131 -4.81 21.24 8.14
C LYS A 131 -3.42 21.71 7.70
N HIS A 132 -2.64 20.84 7.06
CA HIS A 132 -1.34 21.19 6.50
C HIS A 132 -1.43 22.25 5.38
N PHE A 133 -2.35 22.06 4.44
CA PHE A 133 -2.65 23.00 3.36
C PHE A 133 -2.97 24.39 3.91
N THR A 134 -3.86 24.46 4.91
CA THR A 134 -4.28 25.72 5.53
C THR A 134 -3.13 26.42 6.23
N ARG A 135 -2.29 25.67 6.97
CA ARG A 135 -1.10 26.21 7.64
C ARG A 135 -0.08 26.77 6.66
N LEU A 136 0.23 26.04 5.58
CA LEU A 136 1.16 26.52 4.55
C LEU A 136 0.65 27.76 3.84
N ARG A 137 -0.66 27.81 3.53
CA ARG A 137 -1.28 28.99 2.92
C ARG A 137 -1.19 30.22 3.82
N GLN A 138 -1.43 30.07 5.13
CA GLN A 138 -1.36 31.17 6.10
C GLN A 138 0.07 31.63 6.41
N ALA A 139 1.05 30.73 6.29
CA ALA A 139 2.46 31.04 6.50
C ALA A 139 3.12 31.68 5.27
N SER A 140 2.47 31.59 4.10
CA SER A 140 2.88 32.35 2.93
C SER A 140 2.64 33.83 3.22
N PRO A 141 3.65 34.70 3.07
CA PRO A 141 3.44 36.12 3.26
C PRO A 141 2.33 36.60 2.32
N GLU A 142 1.21 37.08 2.88
CA GLU A 142 0.35 38.00 2.16
C GLU A 142 1.19 39.26 2.01
N THR A 143 1.92 39.37 0.91
CA THR A 143 2.76 40.52 0.65
C THR A 143 1.85 41.75 0.77
N THR A 144 2.10 42.58 1.79
CA THR A 144 1.49 43.91 1.98
C THR A 144 2.10 44.91 0.97
N GLY A 145 2.41 44.40 -0.22
CA GLY A 145 3.11 44.95 -1.36
C GLY A 145 2.96 43.93 -2.50
N GLU A 146 3.10 44.32 -3.75
CA GLU A 146 3.00 43.37 -4.85
C GLU A 146 4.04 42.24 -4.65
N PRO A 147 3.70 40.95 -4.86
CA PRO A 147 4.67 39.88 -4.78
C PRO A 147 5.82 40.16 -5.75
N ASP A 148 7.08 40.06 -5.27
CA ASP A 148 8.28 40.30 -6.08
C ASP A 148 8.33 39.37 -7.32
N SER A 149 7.60 38.24 -7.30
CA SER A 149 7.23 37.49 -8.50
C SER A 149 6.02 36.54 -8.28
N GLU A 150 5.29 36.21 -9.35
CA GLU A 150 4.26 35.14 -9.38
C GLU A 150 4.80 33.76 -8.92
N ALA A 151 6.12 33.57 -8.96
CA ALA A 151 6.77 32.32 -8.57
C ALA A 151 6.76 32.07 -7.05
N GLU A 152 6.85 33.13 -6.24
CA GLU A 152 6.83 33.03 -4.77
C GLU A 152 5.41 32.74 -4.25
N ALA A 153 4.38 33.32 -4.87
CA ALA A 153 2.98 33.01 -4.59
C ALA A 153 2.63 31.52 -4.82
N GLY A 154 3.41 30.83 -5.67
CA GLY A 154 3.30 29.40 -5.95
C GLY A 154 4.21 28.48 -5.14
N GLU A 155 5.13 29.01 -4.31
CA GLU A 155 6.13 28.20 -3.59
C GLU A 155 5.48 27.31 -2.53
N TRP A 156 4.63 27.88 -1.66
CA TRP A 156 3.95 27.14 -0.59
C TRP A 156 3.09 26.00 -1.16
N LEU A 157 2.46 26.22 -2.32
CA LEU A 157 1.65 25.22 -3.00
C LEU A 157 2.51 24.11 -3.58
N ARG A 158 3.71 24.42 -4.08
CA ARG A 158 4.68 23.42 -4.55
C ARG A 158 5.17 22.54 -3.41
N VAL A 159 5.48 23.14 -2.25
CA VAL A 159 5.82 22.42 -1.02
C VAL A 159 4.66 21.50 -0.63
N PHE A 160 3.42 22.02 -0.58
CA PHE A 160 2.26 21.21 -0.26
C PHE A 160 2.06 20.02 -1.20
N ARG A 161 2.17 20.22 -2.53
CA ARG A 161 2.05 19.13 -3.52
C ARG A 161 3.12 18.06 -3.31
N LYS A 162 4.36 18.48 -3.04
CA LYS A 162 5.46 17.57 -2.72
C LYS A 162 5.16 16.75 -1.46
N ASP A 163 4.67 17.39 -0.41
CA ASP A 163 4.34 16.72 0.86
C ASP A 163 3.19 15.73 0.66
N MET A 164 2.12 16.11 -0.04
CA MET A 164 1.01 15.21 -0.37
C MET A 164 1.49 14.00 -1.18
N LYS A 165 2.38 14.22 -2.17
CA LYS A 165 2.99 13.15 -2.94
C LYS A 165 3.81 12.20 -2.06
N ASN A 166 4.63 12.74 -1.15
CA ASN A 166 5.43 11.93 -0.24
C ASN A 166 4.55 11.09 0.70
N VAL A 167 3.45 11.67 1.22
CA VAL A 167 2.47 10.95 2.04
C VAL A 167 1.83 9.81 1.26
N LEU A 168 1.41 10.04 0.01
CA LEU A 168 0.83 9.02 -0.85
C LEU A 168 1.83 7.91 -1.21
N LEU A 169 3.11 8.24 -1.43
CA LEU A 169 4.15 7.24 -1.65
C LEU A 169 4.41 6.42 -0.38
N ALA A 170 4.44 7.05 0.79
CA ALA A 170 4.59 6.35 2.05
C ALA A 170 3.40 5.42 2.34
N GLU A 171 2.17 5.85 2.00
CA GLU A 171 0.98 5.02 2.07
C GLU A 171 1.06 3.82 1.10
N LEU A 172 1.51 4.05 -0.14
CA LEU A 172 1.74 2.97 -1.11
C LEU A 172 2.76 1.96 -0.58
N ASP A 173 3.88 2.43 -0.03
CA ASP A 173 4.92 1.57 0.53
C ASP A 173 4.37 0.72 1.69
N PHE A 174 3.63 1.35 2.62
CA PHE A 174 2.98 0.65 3.73
C PHE A 174 2.04 -0.46 3.24
N ARG A 175 1.16 -0.14 2.28
CA ARG A 175 0.20 -1.12 1.70
C ARG A 175 0.89 -2.25 0.93
N PHE A 176 2.11 -2.02 0.43
CA PHE A 176 2.90 -3.04 -0.28
C PHE A 176 3.72 -3.96 0.62
N GLN A 177 3.95 -3.62 1.90
CA GLN A 177 4.76 -4.46 2.80
C GLN A 177 4.28 -5.94 2.89
N PRO A 178 2.96 -6.24 2.93
CA PRO A 178 2.51 -7.64 2.91
C PRO A 178 2.88 -8.37 1.61
N ILE A 179 2.84 -7.69 0.46
CA ILE A 179 3.26 -8.25 -0.83
C ILE A 179 4.74 -8.59 -0.79
N GLU A 180 5.58 -7.67 -0.27
CA GLU A 180 7.02 -7.88 -0.12
C GLU A 180 7.33 -9.10 0.77
N GLY A 181 6.61 -9.25 1.89
CA GLY A 181 6.75 -10.41 2.78
C GLY A 181 6.37 -11.74 2.11
N LEU A 182 5.28 -11.79 1.34
CA LEU A 182 4.87 -13.00 0.63
C LEU A 182 5.84 -13.37 -0.50
N LEU A 183 6.36 -12.37 -1.22
CA LEU A 183 7.40 -12.58 -2.24
C LEU A 183 8.68 -13.12 -1.60
N GLU A 184 9.09 -12.58 -0.46
CA GLU A 184 10.27 -13.04 0.26
C GLU A 184 10.10 -14.50 0.74
N ALA A 185 8.93 -14.86 1.26
CA ALA A 185 8.63 -16.25 1.61
C ALA A 185 8.70 -17.21 0.40
N LEU A 186 8.32 -16.74 -0.80
CA LEU A 186 8.49 -17.49 -2.04
C LEU A 186 9.97 -17.62 -2.46
N ARG A 187 10.82 -16.65 -2.14
CA ARG A 187 12.28 -16.69 -2.44
C ARG A 187 13.04 -17.59 -1.48
N MET A 188 12.81 -17.50 -0.17
CA MET A 188 13.60 -18.22 0.87
C MET A 188 13.56 -19.75 0.78
N ARG A 189 12.64 -20.35 0.01
CA ARG A 189 12.61 -21.79 -0.28
C ARG A 189 13.09 -22.14 -1.70
N GLN A 190 13.85 -21.28 -2.35
CA GLN A 190 14.75 -21.71 -3.42
C GLN A 190 15.96 -22.34 -2.72
N PRO A 191 16.06 -23.68 -2.57
CA PRO A 191 17.38 -24.24 -2.35
C PRO A 191 18.21 -23.85 -3.57
N GLU A 192 19.27 -23.09 -3.35
CA GLU A 192 20.33 -22.97 -4.33
C GLU A 192 20.79 -24.41 -4.63
N CYS A 193 20.49 -24.90 -5.84
CA CYS A 193 21.19 -26.06 -6.38
C CYS A 193 22.64 -25.61 -6.58
N HIS A 194 23.43 -25.66 -5.52
CA HIS A 194 24.88 -25.72 -5.67
C HIS A 194 25.21 -27.17 -5.97
N GLU A 195 25.76 -27.37 -7.17
CA GLU A 195 26.33 -28.63 -7.68
C GLU A 195 27.38 -29.23 -6.73
#